data_AF-A0AAE8W630-F1
#
_entry.id   AF-A0AAE8W630-F1
#
_cell.length_a   1.000
_cell.length_b   1.000
_cell.length_c   1.000
_cell.angle_alpha   90.00
_cell.angle_beta   90.00
_cell.angle_gamma   90.00
#
_symmetry.space_group_name_H-M   'P 1'
#
loop_
_entity.id
_entity.type
_entity.pdbx_description
1 polymer ?
#
loop_
_entity_poly.entity_id
_entity_poly.type
_entity_poly.pdbx_seq_one_letter_code
_entity_poly.pdbx_strand_id
1 'polypeptide(L)' 'MPEFDFVKSSYSNTGGECVEVARNTPHPIAIRDSKHPDGPILRLTPKAWTEFVAALHRR' A
#
# COMPACT_ATOMS: atom_id res chain seq x y z
N MET A 1 13.97 -12.81 -0.50
CA MET A 1 12.88 -12.16 0.28
C MET A 1 11.60 -12.84 -0.15
N PRO A 2 10.70 -13.28 0.74
CA PRO A 2 9.41 -13.80 0.28
C PRO A 2 8.75 -12.75 -0.60
N GLU A 3 8.29 -13.17 -1.77
CA GLU A 3 7.63 -12.30 -2.73
C GLU A 3 6.35 -11.74 -2.11
N PHE A 4 6.08 -10.44 -2.25
CA PHE A 4 4.86 -9.84 -1.73
C PHE A 4 3.67 -10.26 -2.60
N ASP A 5 2.60 -10.72 -1.97
CA ASP A 5 1.32 -10.96 -2.65
C ASP A 5 0.49 -9.67 -2.63
N PHE A 6 0.64 -8.87 -3.68
CA PHE A 6 -0.02 -7.57 -3.83
C PHE A 6 -1.45 -7.70 -4.28
N VAL A 7 -2.35 -6.95 -3.63
CA VAL A 7 -3.72 -6.80 -4.11
C VAL A 7 -4.09 -5.35 -4.30
N LYS A 8 -4.66 -5.09 -5.48
CA LYS A 8 -5.15 -3.79 -5.91
C LYS A 8 -6.31 -3.30 -5.06
N SER A 9 -6.28 -2.01 -4.72
CA SER A 9 -7.37 -1.34 -4.03
C SER A 9 -8.64 -1.30 -4.90
N SER A 10 -9.80 -1.46 -4.28
CA SER A 10 -11.10 -1.30 -4.94
C SER A 10 -11.38 0.14 -5.38
N TYR A 11 -10.65 1.12 -4.84
CA TYR A 11 -10.73 2.53 -5.23
C TYR A 11 -9.89 2.88 -6.45
N SER A 12 -9.05 1.95 -6.93
CA SER A 12 -8.24 2.15 -8.13
C SER A 12 -9.09 1.99 -9.38
N ASN A 13 -9.15 3.03 -10.22
CA ASN A 13 -9.86 3.00 -11.49
C ASN A 13 -8.98 3.48 -12.65
N THR A 14 -9.55 3.50 -13.86
CA THR A 14 -8.85 3.92 -15.09
C THR A 14 -8.46 5.39 -15.11
N GLY A 15 -9.05 6.23 -14.24
CA GLY A 15 -8.84 7.67 -14.14
C GLY A 15 -7.89 8.15 -13.05
N GLY A 16 -7.42 7.28 -12.14
CA GLY A 16 -6.51 7.68 -11.06
C GLY A 16 -6.47 6.70 -9.89
N GLU A 17 -5.53 6.91 -8.95
CA GLU A 17 -5.45 6.20 -7.66
C GLU A 17 -5.11 4.69 -7.71
N CYS A 18 -4.20 4.27 -8.59
CA CYS A 18 -3.75 2.87 -8.73
C CYS A 18 -2.74 2.45 -7.63
N VAL A 19 -3.23 1.90 -6.53
CA VAL A 19 -2.39 1.43 -5.41
C VAL A 19 -2.65 -0.03 -5.09
N GLU A 20 -1.60 -0.76 -4.72
CA GLU A 20 -1.68 -2.14 -4.24
C GLU A 20 -1.01 -2.30 -2.88
N VAL A 21 -1.53 -3.20 -2.04
CA VAL A 21 -0.98 -3.50 -0.71
C VAL A 21 -0.74 -5.00 -0.58
N ALA A 22 0.37 -5.40 0.03
CA ALA A 22 0.70 -6.80 0.24
C ALA A 22 -0.17 -7.45 1.32
N ARG A 23 -0.70 -8.65 1.07
CA ARG A 23 -1.57 -9.40 2.01
C ARG A 23 -0.86 -10.48 2.80
N ASN A 24 0.28 -10.96 2.31
CA ASN A 24 1.01 -12.08 2.91
C ASN A 24 2.04 -11.65 3.98
N THR A 25 2.06 -10.38 4.37
CA THR A 25 2.98 -9.88 5.39
C THR A 25 2.21 -9.11 6.45
N PRO A 26 2.19 -9.56 7.72
CA PRO A 26 1.63 -8.76 8.79
C PRO A 26 2.43 -7.47 8.94
N HIS A 27 3.78 -7.54 8.88
CA HIS A 27 4.70 -6.42 9.01
C HIS A 27 5.98 -6.64 8.17
N PRO A 28 6.52 -5.63 7.48
CA PRO A 28 5.98 -4.27 7.30
C PRO A 28 4.84 -4.23 6.28
N ILE A 29 4.05 -3.16 6.30
CA ILE A 29 3.00 -2.91 5.31
C ILE A 29 3.68 -2.43 4.03
N ALA A 30 3.60 -3.25 2.97
CA ALA A 30 4.20 -2.94 1.68
C ALA A 30 3.14 -2.40 0.71
N ILE A 31 3.45 -1.25 0.10
CA ILE A 31 2.59 -0.52 -0.82
C ILE A 31 3.37 -0.26 -2.11
N ARG A 32 2.73 -0.43 -3.26
CA ARG A 32 3.31 -0.03 -4.56
C ARG A 32 2.27 0.62 -5.46
N ASP A 33 2.77 1.31 -6.49
CA ASP A 33 1.95 1.83 -7.58
C ASP A 33 1.61 0.70 -8.55
N SER A 34 0.31 0.46 -8.81
CA SER A 34 -0.09 -0.60 -9.75
C SER A 34 0.35 -0.31 -11.20
N LYS A 35 0.64 0.94 -11.54
CA LYS A 35 1.13 1.35 -12.87
C LYS A 35 2.61 1.08 -13.05
N HIS A 36 3.35 0.93 -11.95
CA HIS A 36 4.79 0.68 -11.94
C HIS A 36 5.10 -0.53 -11.05
N PRO A 37 4.71 -1.75 -11.45
CA PRO A 37 4.85 -2.95 -10.61
C PRO A 37 6.31 -3.29 -10.28
N ASP A 38 7.25 -2.91 -11.15
CA ASP A 38 8.70 -3.06 -10.97
C ASP A 38 9.34 -1.83 -10.28
N GLY A 39 8.52 -0.84 -9.91
CA GLY A 39 8.94 0.37 -9.23
C GLY A 39 9.25 0.14 -7.75
N PRO A 40 9.60 1.22 -7.03
CA PRO A 40 9.92 1.13 -5.60
C PRO A 40 8.70 0.73 -4.76
N ILE A 41 8.94 -0.12 -3.76
CA ILE A 41 7.94 -0.53 -2.78
C ILE A 41 8.13 0.32 -1.52
N LEU A 42 7.07 1.04 -1.12
CA LEU A 42 7.03 1.75 0.15
C LEU A 42 6.73 0.74 1.27
N ARG A 43 7.65 0.62 2.24
CA ARG A 43 7.49 -0.27 3.40
C ARG A 43 7.27 0.56 4.64
N LEU A 44 6.09 0.45 5.22
CA LEU A 44 5.70 1.18 6.41
C LEU A 44 5.71 0.28 7.63
N THR A 45 6.16 0.84 8.76
CA THR A 45 5.91 0.20 10.06
C THR A 45 4.43 0.30 10.40
N PRO A 46 3.91 -0.58 11.27
CA PRO A 46 2.51 -0.53 11.71
C PRO A 46 2.15 0.82 12.32
N LYS A 47 3.06 1.35 13.14
CA LYS A 47 2.92 2.64 13.77
C LYS A 47 2.75 3.76 12.73
N ALA A 48 3.62 3.81 11.71
CA ALA A 48 3.54 4.82 10.67
C ALA A 48 2.22 4.72 9.87
N TRP A 49 1.75 3.50 9.59
CA TRP A 49 0.46 3.30 8.92
C TRP A 49 -0.73 3.75 9.77
N THR A 50 -0.74 3.41 11.05
CA THR A 50 -1.80 3.86 11.98
C THR A 50 -1.81 5.38 12.09
N GLU A 51 -0.65 6.03 12.20
CA GLU A 51 -0.54 7.49 12.25
C GLU A 51 -1.00 8.15 10.94
N PHE A 52 -0.66 7.57 9.79
CA PHE A 52 -1.13 8.02 8.47
C PHE A 52 -2.66 7.98 8.37
N VAL A 53 -3.28 6.84 8.70
CA VAL A 53 -4.74 6.69 8.68
C VAL A 53 -5.41 7.67 9.66
N ALA A 54 -4.87 7.81 10.88
CA ALA A 54 -5.38 8.77 11.85
C ALA A 54 -5.29 10.22 11.35
N ALA A 55 -4.26 10.57 10.57
CA ALA A 55 -4.13 11.88 9.96
C ALA A 55 -5.22 12.15 8.91
N LEU A 56 -5.62 11.13 8.14
CA LEU A 56 -6.69 11.27 7.13
C LEU A 56 -8.09 11.45 7.76
N HIS A 57 -8.29 11.00 9.00
CA HIS A 57 -9.56 11.17 9.72
C HIS A 57 -9.68 12.52 10.43
N ARG A 58 -8.61 13.31 10.54
CA ARG A 58 -8.65 14.67 11.08
C ARG A 58 -9.12 15.61 9.98
N ARG A 59 -10.38 16.04 10.08
CA ARG A 59 -11.04 16.92 9.10
C ARG A 59 -10.87 18.38 9.47
#